data_AF-A0A7W1AGI6-F1
#
_entry.id   AF-A0A7W1AGI6-F1
#
_cell.length_a   1.000
_cell.length_b   1.000
_cell.length_c   1.000
_cell.angle_alpha   90.00
_cell.angle_beta   90.00
_cell.angle_gamma   90.00
#
_symmetry.space_group_name_H-M   'P 1'
#
loop_
_entity.id
_entity.type
_entity.pdbx_description
1 polymer ?
#
loop_
_entity_poly.entity_id
_entity_poly.type
_entity_poly.pdbx_seq_one_letter_code
_entity_poly.pdbx_strand_id
1 'polypeptide(L)'
;MAVACDLLEAELALDHLEAGLAAELPAHMRAFAAAHAAGTPLPPAPAATRRIATVQNALAHPLLADRALVLARLMIPIAIEEDRRVLVARGADRTWDGLAALTAARDAVARERFGRGFIDLMHHLHGASTRAVRIAWPAPVDGWHDPRVDELDWDALARCHGARGAMQLVRADVTARTFIVEPQREVIVVAPAVQTPAARFAVLHEFGHALAGLLAPAGIPRVVDEAAASYIARTDEDALATRARKRRLALAQALDAIERGLSQERPTEFPPWALWHDPGAQAAYVEAEAIADRWCAIRITLADAIAAERARIDAATSV
;
A
#
# COMPACT_ATOMS: atom_id res chain seq x y z
N MET A 1 -5.72 34.83 20.81
CA MET A 1 -4.36 35.16 20.33
C MET A 1 -3.46 33.93 20.36
N ALA A 2 -3.31 33.20 21.48
CA ALA A 2 -2.52 31.96 21.55
C ALA A 2 -2.87 30.92 20.45
N VAL A 3 -4.14 30.58 20.30
CA VAL A 3 -4.63 29.60 19.29
C VAL A 3 -4.26 29.94 17.83
N ALA A 4 -4.15 31.23 17.49
CA ALA A 4 -3.80 31.64 16.13
C ALA A 4 -2.28 31.58 15.88
N CYS A 5 -1.46 31.79 16.92
CA CYS A 5 -0.02 31.57 16.85
C CYS A 5 0.30 30.07 16.76
N ASP A 6 -0.38 29.25 17.56
CA ASP A 6 -0.20 27.78 17.56
C ASP A 6 -0.50 27.16 16.18
N LEU A 7 -1.57 27.62 15.52
CA LEU A 7 -1.93 27.15 14.17
C LEU A 7 -0.88 27.53 13.11
N LEU A 8 -0.41 28.79 13.12
CA LEU A 8 0.60 29.26 12.16
C LEU A 8 1.94 28.53 12.35
N GLU A 9 2.32 28.24 13.59
CA GLU A 9 3.51 27.46 13.89
C GLU A 9 3.39 26.01 13.38
N ALA A 10 2.22 25.38 13.56
CA ALA A 10 1.95 24.04 13.03
C ALA A 10 1.98 24.01 11.50
N GLU A 11 1.40 25.01 10.84
CA GLU A 11 1.42 25.15 9.38
C GLU A 11 2.84 25.32 8.84
N LEU A 12 3.65 26.23 9.42
CA LEU A 12 5.03 26.43 9.01
C LEU A 12 5.89 25.18 9.24
N ALA A 13 5.63 24.43 10.32
CA ALA A 13 6.32 23.17 10.58
C ALA A 13 5.99 22.10 9.52
N LEU A 14 4.72 22.02 9.08
CA LEU A 14 4.30 21.16 7.98
C LEU A 14 4.96 21.57 6.67
N ASP A 15 4.99 22.86 6.32
CA ASP A 15 5.62 23.33 5.10
C ASP A 15 7.10 22.91 5.03
N HIS A 16 7.83 23.05 6.14
CA HIS A 16 9.22 22.59 6.21
C HIS A 16 9.37 21.07 6.10
N LEU A 17 8.42 20.30 6.65
CA LEU A 17 8.42 18.84 6.55
C LEU A 17 8.15 18.40 5.11
N GLU A 18 7.13 18.96 4.46
CA GLU A 18 6.78 18.71 3.07
C GLU A 18 7.93 19.08 2.13
N ALA A 19 8.58 20.22 2.34
CA ALA A 19 9.76 20.62 1.58
C ALA A 19 10.93 19.65 1.77
N GLY A 20 11.17 19.18 3.00
CA GLY A 20 12.20 18.17 3.28
C GLY A 20 11.91 16.84 2.58
N LEU A 21 10.66 16.36 2.65
CA LEU A 21 10.23 15.15 1.96
C LEU A 21 10.34 15.29 0.43
N ALA A 22 9.93 16.43 -0.13
CA ALA A 22 10.05 16.70 -1.56
C ALA A 22 11.52 16.72 -2.03
N ALA A 23 12.45 17.15 -1.18
CA ALA A 23 13.88 17.14 -1.46
C ALA A 23 14.50 15.73 -1.36
N GLU A 24 14.06 14.91 -0.40
CA GLU A 24 14.67 13.61 -0.12
C GLU A 24 14.03 12.43 -0.89
N LEU A 25 12.70 12.40 -1.01
CA LEU A 25 11.96 11.23 -1.49
C LEU A 25 12.29 10.83 -2.93
N PRO A 26 12.42 11.75 -3.92
CA PRO A 26 12.69 11.33 -5.30
C PRO A 26 14.02 10.58 -5.43
N ALA A 27 15.09 11.09 -4.83
CA ALA A 27 16.39 10.41 -4.83
C ALA A 27 16.34 9.09 -4.06
N HIS A 28 15.64 9.07 -2.92
CA HIS A 28 15.47 7.86 -2.12
C HIS A 28 14.69 6.77 -2.87
N MET A 29 13.60 7.10 -3.57
CA MET A 29 12.80 6.16 -4.36
C MET A 29 13.57 5.55 -5.51
N ARG A 30 14.40 6.33 -6.22
CA ARG A 30 15.29 5.79 -7.26
C ARG A 30 16.33 4.83 -6.68
N ALA A 31 16.95 5.19 -5.55
CA ALA A 31 17.91 4.32 -4.87
C ALA A 31 17.26 3.02 -4.38
N PHE A 32 16.03 3.11 -3.86
CA PHE A 32 15.26 1.97 -3.42
C PHE A 32 14.91 1.04 -4.59
N ALA A 33 14.42 1.58 -5.70
CA ALA A 33 14.11 0.82 -6.91
C ALA A 33 15.35 0.09 -7.45
N ALA A 34 16.49 0.77 -7.47
CA ALA A 34 17.76 0.16 -7.89
C ALA A 34 18.20 -0.97 -6.96
N ALA A 35 18.12 -0.77 -5.63
CA ALA A 35 18.46 -1.81 -4.66
C ALA A 35 17.51 -3.02 -4.75
N HIS A 36 16.21 -2.79 -4.95
CA HIS A 36 15.21 -3.84 -5.15
C HIS A 36 15.50 -4.64 -6.42
N ALA A 37 15.76 -3.96 -7.54
CA ALA A 37 16.13 -4.61 -8.80
C ALA A 37 17.42 -5.45 -8.68
N ALA A 38 18.36 -5.02 -7.83
CA ALA A 38 19.61 -5.73 -7.59
C ALA A 38 19.51 -6.83 -6.52
N GLY A 39 18.38 -6.96 -5.81
CA GLY A 39 18.24 -7.89 -4.68
C GLY A 39 19.16 -7.56 -3.49
N THR A 40 19.57 -6.30 -3.36
CA THR A 40 20.50 -5.83 -2.32
C THR A 40 19.77 -5.17 -1.14
N PRO A 41 20.44 -4.95 0.01
CA PRO A 41 19.86 -4.21 1.12
C PRO A 41 19.28 -2.85 0.69
N LEU A 42 18.10 -2.54 1.22
CA LEU A 42 17.37 -1.32 0.91
C LEU A 42 17.97 -0.10 1.63
N PRO A 43 17.90 1.11 1.04
CA PRO A 43 18.37 2.32 1.70
C PRO A 43 17.56 2.60 2.99
N PRO A 44 18.16 3.22 4.02
CA PRO A 44 17.45 3.62 5.23
C PRO A 44 16.38 4.68 4.90
N ALA A 45 15.35 4.78 5.75
CA ALA A 45 14.28 5.74 5.56
C ALA A 45 14.81 7.20 5.51
N PRO A 46 14.16 8.10 4.73
CA PRO A 46 14.54 9.50 4.65
C PRO A 46 14.52 10.17 6.03
N ALA A 47 15.44 11.09 6.29
CA ALA A 47 15.58 11.78 7.57
C ALA A 47 14.31 12.58 7.93
N ALA A 48 13.67 13.19 6.92
CA ALA A 48 12.42 13.91 7.09
C ALA A 48 11.30 13.05 7.72
N THR A 49 11.29 11.72 7.49
CA THR A 49 10.26 10.81 8.06
C THR A 49 10.33 10.68 9.59
N ARG A 50 11.46 11.08 10.21
CA ARG A 50 11.64 11.04 11.67
C ARG A 50 10.90 12.16 12.40
N ARG A 51 10.40 13.18 11.70
CA ARG A 51 9.69 14.33 12.28
C ARG A 51 8.20 14.05 12.51
N ILE A 52 7.86 12.84 12.95
CA ILE A 52 6.46 12.39 13.10
C ILE A 52 5.63 13.28 14.05
N ALA A 53 6.27 13.89 15.05
CA ALA A 53 5.62 14.83 15.97
C ALA A 53 4.98 16.03 15.25
N THR A 54 5.56 16.49 14.14
CA THR A 54 4.98 17.57 13.32
C THR A 54 3.64 17.14 12.72
N VAL A 55 3.54 15.90 12.24
CA VAL A 55 2.29 15.34 11.71
C VAL A 55 1.26 15.16 12.82
N GLN A 56 1.67 14.64 13.99
CA GLN A 56 0.77 14.46 15.14
C GLN A 56 0.18 15.77 15.63
N ASN A 57 1.01 16.82 15.73
CA ASN A 57 0.54 18.15 16.10
C ASN A 57 -0.45 18.70 15.08
N ALA A 58 -0.15 18.57 13.79
CA ALA A 58 -1.03 19.06 12.73
C ALA A 58 -2.38 18.33 12.67
N LEU A 59 -2.43 17.02 12.99
CA LEU A 59 -3.68 16.26 13.08
C LEU A 59 -4.64 16.81 14.15
N ALA A 60 -4.14 17.51 15.18
CA ALA A 60 -4.97 18.14 16.20
C ALA A 60 -5.67 19.43 15.71
N HIS A 61 -5.31 19.92 14.52
CA HIS A 61 -5.88 21.14 13.95
C HIS A 61 -6.81 20.80 12.76
N PRO A 62 -8.12 21.08 12.85
CA PRO A 62 -9.08 20.74 11.78
C PRO A 62 -8.72 21.31 10.40
N LEU A 63 -8.10 22.49 10.35
CA LEU A 63 -7.68 23.15 9.11
C LEU A 63 -6.44 22.50 8.45
N LEU A 64 -5.67 21.71 9.20
CA LEU A 64 -4.46 21.03 8.73
C LEU A 64 -4.64 19.51 8.64
N ALA A 65 -5.76 18.97 9.14
CA ALA A 65 -5.99 17.54 9.29
C ALA A 65 -5.83 16.76 7.98
N ASP A 66 -6.34 17.27 6.86
CA ASP A 66 -6.24 16.58 5.57
C ASP A 66 -4.79 16.50 5.06
N ARG A 67 -4.02 17.59 5.19
CA ARG A 67 -2.58 17.62 4.85
C ARG A 67 -1.80 16.67 5.76
N ALA A 68 -2.09 16.73 7.06
CA ALA A 68 -1.45 15.89 8.06
C ALA A 68 -1.78 14.41 7.86
N LEU A 69 -2.99 14.06 7.46
CA LEU A 69 -3.41 12.69 7.19
C LEU A 69 -2.64 12.07 6.02
N VAL A 70 -2.41 12.85 4.95
CA VAL A 70 -1.57 12.42 3.82
C VAL A 70 -0.16 12.06 4.29
N LEU A 71 0.45 12.88 5.14
CA LEU A 71 1.77 12.63 5.71
C LEU A 71 1.75 11.48 6.72
N ALA A 72 0.67 11.33 7.49
CA ALA A 72 0.49 10.26 8.46
C ALA A 72 0.48 8.88 7.77
N ARG A 73 -0.19 8.76 6.62
CA ARG A 73 -0.20 7.53 5.80
C ARG A 73 1.21 7.08 5.40
N LEU A 74 2.13 8.02 5.19
CA LEU A 74 3.53 7.74 4.87
C LEU A 74 4.37 7.45 6.13
N MET A 75 4.29 8.33 7.13
CA MET A 75 5.30 8.41 8.19
C MET A 75 5.00 7.53 9.40
N ILE A 76 3.72 7.30 9.73
CA ILE A 76 3.35 6.51 10.92
C ILE A 76 3.87 5.05 10.82
N PRO A 77 3.69 4.33 9.71
CA PRO A 77 4.19 2.95 9.60
C PRO A 77 5.71 2.87 9.77
N ILE A 78 6.45 3.82 9.17
CA ILE A 78 7.91 3.92 9.29
C ILE A 78 8.31 4.16 10.75
N ALA A 79 7.68 5.14 11.42
CA ALA A 79 8.01 5.50 12.80
C ALA A 79 7.75 4.37 13.82
N ILE A 80 6.80 3.46 13.52
CA ILE A 80 6.54 2.26 14.33
C ILE A 80 7.58 1.18 14.03
N GLU A 81 7.86 0.91 12.76
CA GLU A 81 8.82 -0.11 12.33
C GLU A 81 10.27 0.23 12.70
N GLU A 82 10.62 1.52 12.88
CA GLU A 82 11.91 1.97 13.39
C GLU A 82 12.04 1.91 14.94
N ASP A 83 10.95 1.67 15.69
CA ASP A 83 11.05 1.54 17.15
C ASP A 83 11.92 0.34 17.52
N ARG A 84 12.86 0.55 18.45
CA ARG A 84 13.82 -0.49 18.85
C ARG A 84 13.14 -1.79 19.29
N ARG A 85 11.98 -1.72 19.95
CA ARG A 85 11.22 -2.91 20.38
C ARG A 85 10.74 -3.72 19.17
N VAL A 86 10.29 -3.03 18.12
CA VAL A 86 9.81 -3.64 16.87
C VAL A 86 10.99 -4.20 16.07
N LEU A 87 12.09 -3.47 15.96
CA LEU A 87 13.31 -3.93 15.30
C LEU A 87 13.86 -5.22 15.93
N VAL A 88 13.90 -5.29 17.26
CA VAL A 88 14.33 -6.50 17.98
C VAL A 88 13.39 -7.67 17.70
N ALA A 89 12.07 -7.47 17.82
CA ALA A 89 11.10 -8.52 17.54
C ALA A 89 11.13 -8.99 16.08
N ARG A 90 11.42 -8.07 15.14
CA ARG A 90 11.55 -8.35 13.71
C ARG A 90 12.79 -9.17 13.37
N GLY A 91 13.86 -9.04 14.16
CA GLY A 91 15.08 -9.84 14.01
C GLY A 91 14.95 -11.29 14.49
N ALA A 92 13.81 -11.67 15.08
CA ALA A 92 13.54 -13.05 15.49
C ALA A 92 13.19 -13.95 14.31
N ASP A 93 13.28 -15.26 14.52
CA ASP A 93 12.89 -16.26 13.53
C ASP A 93 11.42 -16.12 13.15
N ARG A 94 11.13 -16.34 11.86
CA ARG A 94 9.77 -16.26 11.31
C ARG A 94 8.93 -17.45 11.75
N THR A 95 8.48 -17.46 12.99
CA THR A 95 7.59 -18.46 13.61
C THR A 95 6.29 -17.80 14.04
N TRP A 96 5.25 -18.58 14.35
CA TRP A 96 3.98 -18.03 14.83
C TRP A 96 4.11 -17.28 16.16
N ASP A 97 4.98 -17.74 17.06
CA ASP A 97 5.27 -17.06 18.33
C ASP A 97 6.09 -15.78 18.09
N GLY A 98 7.04 -15.83 17.15
CA GLY A 98 7.75 -14.63 16.69
C GLY A 98 6.80 -13.59 16.09
N LEU A 99 5.80 -14.02 15.31
CA LEU A 99 4.78 -13.13 14.74
C LEU A 99 3.93 -12.53 15.86
N ALA A 100 3.51 -13.32 16.85
CA ALA A 100 2.75 -12.82 17.99
C ALA A 100 3.55 -11.77 18.79
N ALA A 101 4.84 -12.01 19.03
CA ALA A 101 5.73 -11.05 19.69
C ALA A 101 5.92 -9.76 18.87
N LEU A 102 6.11 -9.88 17.55
CA LEU A 102 6.23 -8.74 16.65
C LEU A 102 4.93 -7.90 16.63
N THR A 103 3.77 -8.55 16.55
CA THR A 103 2.46 -7.89 16.61
C THR A 103 2.25 -7.19 17.95
N ALA A 104 2.61 -7.83 19.07
CA ALA A 104 2.52 -7.22 20.40
C ALA A 104 3.44 -5.99 20.54
N ALA A 105 4.66 -6.05 19.99
CA ALA A 105 5.59 -4.92 19.98
C ALA A 105 5.03 -3.74 19.18
N ARG A 106 4.49 -3.99 17.98
CA ARG A 106 3.82 -2.98 17.16
C ARG A 106 2.63 -2.35 17.88
N ASP A 107 1.77 -3.17 18.48
CA ASP A 107 0.60 -2.72 19.22
C ASP A 107 0.97 -1.83 20.41
N ALA A 108 2.01 -2.20 21.15
CA ALA A 108 2.48 -1.40 22.29
C ALA A 108 2.94 -0.01 21.83
N VAL A 109 3.76 0.07 20.77
CA VAL A 109 4.24 1.34 20.21
C VAL A 109 3.06 2.16 19.66
N ALA A 110 2.14 1.53 18.93
CA ALA A 110 0.99 2.19 18.34
C ALA A 110 0.07 2.80 19.40
N ARG A 111 -0.22 2.07 20.48
CA ARG A 111 -1.06 2.57 21.58
C ARG A 111 -0.39 3.70 22.33
N GLU A 112 0.90 3.55 22.62
CA GLU A 112 1.70 4.55 23.33
C GLU A 112 1.75 5.88 22.56
N ARG A 113 1.94 5.83 21.23
CA ARG A 113 2.15 7.03 20.41
C ARG A 113 0.89 7.59 19.76
N PHE A 114 -0.11 6.77 19.51
CA PHE A 114 -1.29 7.14 18.70
C PHE A 114 -2.63 6.73 19.35
N GLY A 115 -2.62 6.15 20.55
CA GLY A 115 -3.83 5.79 21.30
C GLY A 115 -4.65 4.64 20.72
N ARG A 116 -4.16 3.95 19.67
CA ARG A 116 -4.85 2.85 18.97
C ARG A 116 -3.97 1.62 18.88
N GLY A 117 -4.60 0.44 18.78
CA GLY A 117 -3.89 -0.77 18.37
C GLY A 117 -3.32 -0.62 16.96
N PHE A 118 -2.21 -1.29 16.66
CA PHE A 118 -1.50 -1.12 15.41
C PHE A 118 -2.35 -1.54 14.21
N ILE A 119 -3.01 -2.69 14.28
CA ILE A 119 -3.86 -3.16 13.18
C ILE A 119 -5.07 -2.25 12.94
N ASP A 120 -5.69 -1.72 14.01
CA ASP A 120 -6.76 -0.72 13.89
C ASP A 120 -6.25 0.57 13.23
N LEU A 121 -5.08 1.05 13.66
CA LEU A 121 -4.42 2.21 13.09
C LEU A 121 -4.09 2.03 11.60
N MET A 122 -3.54 0.88 11.20
CA MET A 122 -3.21 0.60 9.80
C MET A 122 -4.48 0.53 8.94
N HIS A 123 -5.56 -0.09 9.40
CA HIS A 123 -6.82 -0.11 8.66
C HIS A 123 -7.40 1.28 8.47
N HIS A 124 -7.37 2.10 9.51
CA HIS A 124 -7.80 3.49 9.45
C HIS A 124 -6.98 4.30 8.42
N LEU A 125 -5.64 4.20 8.47
CA LEU A 125 -4.76 4.89 7.53
C LEU A 125 -4.92 4.39 6.08
N HIS A 126 -5.15 3.09 5.89
CA HIS A 126 -5.36 2.48 4.57
C HIS A 126 -6.74 2.79 3.97
N GLY A 127 -7.69 3.31 4.76
CA GLY A 127 -9.07 3.57 4.33
C GLY A 127 -9.95 2.32 4.29
N ALA A 128 -9.57 1.26 5.01
CA ALA A 128 -10.32 0.00 5.02
C ALA A 128 -11.41 0.00 6.11
N SER A 129 -12.64 -0.25 5.70
CA SER A 129 -13.83 -0.43 6.53
C SER A 129 -13.89 -1.84 7.12
N THR A 130 -14.37 -1.94 8.37
CA THR A 130 -14.41 -3.20 9.13
C THR A 130 -15.39 -4.20 8.52
N ARG A 131 -14.91 -5.37 8.08
CA ARG A 131 -15.75 -6.57 7.88
C ARG A 131 -14.98 -7.83 8.25
N ALA A 132 -15.54 -8.61 9.18
CA ALA A 132 -15.08 -9.97 9.46
C ALA A 132 -15.80 -10.97 8.52
N VAL A 133 -15.07 -11.97 8.01
CA VAL A 133 -15.63 -13.06 7.20
C VAL A 133 -15.02 -14.40 7.63
N ARG A 134 -15.78 -15.49 7.43
CA ARG A 134 -15.42 -16.87 7.77
C ARG A 134 -14.30 -17.41 6.86
N ILE A 135 -13.41 -18.20 7.45
CA ILE A 135 -12.14 -18.61 6.84
C ILE A 135 -12.23 -20.04 6.29
N ALA A 136 -11.74 -20.24 5.08
CA ALA A 136 -11.27 -21.51 4.56
C ALA A 136 -10.07 -21.24 3.64
N TRP A 137 -8.99 -22.00 3.78
CA TRP A 137 -7.80 -21.84 2.94
C TRP A 137 -8.09 -22.32 1.51
N PRO A 138 -8.02 -21.44 0.50
CA PRO A 138 -8.38 -21.82 -0.85
C PRO A 138 -7.26 -22.64 -1.52
N ALA A 139 -7.64 -23.73 -2.19
CA ALA A 139 -6.72 -24.57 -2.95
C ALA A 139 -6.03 -23.77 -4.09
N PRO A 140 -4.83 -24.19 -4.55
CA PRO A 140 -4.18 -23.62 -5.74
C PRO A 140 -5.10 -23.65 -6.98
N VAL A 141 -4.85 -22.76 -7.94
CA VAL A 141 -5.55 -22.75 -9.24
C VAL A 141 -4.65 -23.36 -10.30
N ASP A 142 -5.08 -24.47 -10.90
CA ASP A 142 -4.36 -25.14 -11.98
C ASP A 142 -4.16 -24.23 -13.19
N GLY A 143 -2.99 -24.30 -13.81
CA GLY A 143 -2.63 -23.52 -15.00
C GLY A 143 -2.19 -22.08 -14.72
N TRP A 144 -2.32 -21.58 -13.49
CA TRP A 144 -1.98 -20.19 -13.15
C TRP A 144 -0.50 -19.85 -13.34
N HIS A 145 0.37 -20.84 -13.21
CA HIS A 145 1.82 -20.73 -13.35
C HIS A 145 2.34 -21.32 -14.67
N ASP A 146 1.47 -21.72 -15.59
CA ASP A 146 1.89 -22.36 -16.82
C ASP A 146 2.41 -21.30 -17.82
N PRO A 147 3.47 -21.59 -18.62
CA PRO A 147 4.07 -20.57 -19.47
C PRO A 147 3.26 -20.29 -20.74
N ARG A 148 2.36 -19.29 -20.77
CA ARG A 148 1.58 -18.86 -21.96
C ARG A 148 0.99 -17.44 -21.81
N VAL A 149 1.73 -16.39 -22.11
CA VAL A 149 1.20 -15.01 -22.11
C VAL A 149 1.88 -14.14 -23.15
N ASP A 150 1.12 -13.22 -23.74
CA ASP A 150 1.64 -12.18 -24.61
C ASP A 150 2.39 -11.11 -23.81
N GLU A 151 3.19 -10.31 -24.52
CA GLU A 151 3.81 -9.12 -23.94
C GLU A 151 2.76 -8.07 -23.53
N LEU A 152 3.18 -7.13 -22.67
CA LEU A 152 2.35 -6.04 -22.17
C LEU A 152 2.80 -4.72 -22.79
N ASP A 153 1.87 -4.00 -23.42
CA ASP A 153 2.10 -2.67 -23.96
C ASP A 153 1.70 -1.60 -22.93
N TRP A 154 2.70 -1.09 -22.21
CA TRP A 154 2.52 0.00 -21.26
C TRP A 154 2.01 1.28 -21.93
N ASP A 155 2.55 1.64 -23.10
CA ASP A 155 2.23 2.92 -23.73
C ASP A 155 0.78 2.95 -24.21
N ALA A 156 0.26 1.83 -24.71
CA ALA A 156 -1.16 1.69 -25.01
C ALA A 156 -2.02 1.87 -23.76
N LEU A 157 -1.66 1.22 -22.66
CA LEU A 157 -2.39 1.31 -21.40
C LEU A 157 -2.37 2.75 -20.84
N ALA A 158 -1.21 3.40 -20.80
CA ALA A 158 -1.05 4.77 -20.34
C ALA A 158 -1.89 5.76 -21.17
N ARG A 159 -1.92 5.60 -22.50
CA ARG A 159 -2.77 6.41 -23.40
C ARG A 159 -4.25 6.21 -23.12
N CYS A 160 -4.70 4.97 -22.92
CA CYS A 160 -6.10 4.65 -22.62
C CYS A 160 -6.60 5.34 -21.35
N HIS A 161 -5.72 5.55 -20.36
CA HIS A 161 -6.05 6.19 -19.10
C HIS A 161 -5.63 7.66 -19.01
N GLY A 162 -5.02 8.23 -20.06
CA GLY A 162 -4.62 9.63 -20.12
C GLY A 162 -3.45 10.00 -19.21
N ALA A 163 -2.61 9.04 -18.82
CA ALA A 163 -1.42 9.31 -18.00
C ALA A 163 -0.36 10.08 -18.80
N ARG A 164 0.26 11.11 -18.19
CA ARG A 164 1.19 12.04 -18.87
C ARG A 164 2.60 12.13 -18.26
N GLY A 165 2.85 11.46 -17.13
CA GLY A 165 4.20 11.41 -16.54
C GLY A 165 5.08 10.31 -17.12
N ALA A 166 6.34 10.30 -16.71
CA ALA A 166 7.33 9.34 -17.14
C ALA A 166 7.19 8.01 -16.38
N MET A 167 7.35 6.91 -17.10
CA MET A 167 7.47 5.58 -16.54
C MET A 167 8.77 4.94 -17.02
N GLN A 168 9.56 4.44 -16.08
CA GLN A 168 10.73 3.61 -16.38
C GLN A 168 10.43 2.16 -16.00
N LEU A 169 10.56 1.25 -16.97
CA LEU A 169 10.45 -0.19 -16.74
C LEU A 169 11.85 -0.81 -16.60
N VAL A 170 12.13 -1.40 -15.44
CA VAL A 170 13.37 -2.14 -15.16
C VAL A 170 13.06 -3.63 -15.13
N ARG A 171 13.70 -4.40 -16.02
CA ARG A 171 13.56 -5.86 -16.03
C ARG A 171 14.57 -6.50 -15.10
N ALA A 172 14.10 -7.22 -14.08
CA ALA A 172 14.91 -7.91 -13.08
C ALA A 172 14.18 -9.14 -12.55
N ASP A 173 14.93 -10.19 -12.17
CA ASP A 173 14.37 -11.46 -11.66
C ASP A 173 13.99 -11.34 -10.16
N VAL A 174 13.05 -10.44 -9.88
CA VAL A 174 12.50 -10.16 -8.55
C VAL A 174 10.98 -10.04 -8.64
N THR A 175 10.31 -10.06 -7.48
CA THR A 175 8.87 -9.75 -7.42
C THR A 175 8.62 -8.37 -8.02
N ALA A 176 7.61 -8.29 -8.90
CA ALA A 176 7.21 -7.03 -9.51
C ALA A 176 6.87 -6.00 -8.43
N ARG A 177 7.30 -4.75 -8.64
CA ARG A 177 7.06 -3.65 -7.71
C ARG A 177 7.11 -2.29 -8.39
N THR A 178 6.21 -1.41 -7.99
CA THR A 178 6.13 -0.02 -8.41
C THR A 178 6.70 0.91 -7.36
N PHE A 179 7.40 1.93 -7.83
CA PHE A 179 7.98 3.01 -7.03
C PHE A 179 7.49 4.34 -7.59
N ILE A 180 6.73 5.08 -6.79
CA ILE A 180 6.31 6.44 -7.15
C ILE A 180 7.44 7.38 -6.78
N VAL A 181 8.19 7.86 -7.79
CA VAL A 181 9.34 8.75 -7.58
C VAL A 181 8.87 10.16 -7.33
N GLU A 182 7.95 10.63 -8.17
CA GLU A 182 7.29 11.92 -8.01
C GLU A 182 5.83 11.78 -8.51
N PRO A 183 4.83 11.95 -7.64
CA PRO A 183 3.43 11.83 -8.03
C PRO A 183 3.10 12.71 -9.23
N GLN A 184 2.30 12.16 -10.15
CA GLN A 184 1.89 12.75 -11.42
C GLN A 184 3.03 13.02 -12.43
N ARG A 185 4.27 12.64 -12.10
CA ARG A 185 5.44 13.01 -12.89
C ARG A 185 6.36 11.86 -13.23
N GLU A 186 6.71 11.00 -12.29
CA GLU A 186 7.70 9.94 -12.50
C GLU A 186 7.40 8.70 -11.64
N VAL A 187 7.42 7.55 -12.29
CA VAL A 187 7.29 6.23 -11.66
C VAL A 187 8.34 5.26 -12.22
N ILE A 188 8.78 4.32 -11.39
CA ILE A 188 9.62 3.20 -11.80
C ILE A 188 8.87 1.91 -11.51
N VAL A 189 8.78 1.02 -12.50
CA VAL A 189 8.28 -0.34 -12.30
C VAL A 189 9.45 -1.29 -12.48
N VAL A 190 9.75 -2.07 -11.44
CA VAL A 190 10.69 -3.19 -11.51
C VAL A 190 9.87 -4.46 -11.68
N ALA A 191 10.12 -5.24 -12.72
CA ALA A 191 9.31 -6.42 -13.02
C ALA A 191 10.12 -7.55 -13.66
N PRO A 192 9.77 -8.83 -13.39
CA PRO A 192 10.36 -9.95 -14.08
C PRO A 192 9.86 -10.03 -15.54
N ALA A 193 10.40 -10.99 -16.29
CA ALA A 193 9.86 -11.34 -17.60
C ALA A 193 8.43 -11.91 -17.45
N VAL A 194 7.53 -11.51 -18.35
CA VAL A 194 6.13 -11.96 -18.33
C VAL A 194 6.03 -13.29 -19.07
N GLN A 195 6.11 -14.39 -18.31
CA GLN A 195 6.11 -15.74 -18.88
C GLN A 195 4.85 -16.54 -18.54
N THR A 196 4.15 -16.18 -17.47
CA THR A 196 2.97 -16.90 -16.96
C THR A 196 1.79 -15.95 -16.74
N PRO A 197 0.55 -16.45 -16.67
CA PRO A 197 -0.61 -15.66 -16.26
C PRO A 197 -0.40 -14.96 -14.90
N ALA A 198 0.24 -15.65 -13.94
CA ALA A 198 0.63 -15.07 -12.66
C ALA A 198 1.56 -13.87 -12.78
N ALA A 199 2.61 -13.99 -13.60
CA ALA A 199 3.56 -12.89 -13.84
C ALA A 199 2.89 -11.74 -14.60
N ARG A 200 2.04 -12.03 -15.59
CA ARG A 200 1.27 -11.01 -16.31
C ARG A 200 0.36 -10.23 -15.36
N PHE A 201 -0.39 -10.92 -14.51
CA PHE A 201 -1.24 -10.29 -13.50
C PHE A 201 -0.42 -9.42 -12.56
N ALA A 202 0.70 -9.93 -12.03
CA ALA A 202 1.56 -9.17 -11.14
C ALA A 202 2.06 -7.87 -11.81
N VAL A 203 2.52 -7.95 -13.06
CA VAL A 203 2.98 -6.76 -13.78
C VAL A 203 1.85 -5.79 -14.09
N LEU A 204 0.66 -6.26 -14.48
CA LEU A 204 -0.50 -5.40 -14.69
C LEU A 204 -0.98 -4.73 -13.39
N HIS A 205 -0.93 -5.45 -12.27
CA HIS A 205 -1.24 -4.91 -10.96
C HIS A 205 -0.29 -3.75 -10.61
N GLU A 206 1.01 -3.96 -10.80
CA GLU A 206 2.02 -2.90 -10.67
C GLU A 206 1.81 -1.75 -11.66
N PHE A 207 1.41 -2.03 -12.90
CA PHE A 207 1.04 -0.97 -13.85
C PHE A 207 -0.16 -0.16 -13.37
N GLY A 208 -1.11 -0.76 -12.66
CA GLY A 208 -2.21 0.00 -12.06
C GLY A 208 -1.76 0.91 -10.91
N HIS A 209 -0.80 0.49 -10.08
CA HIS A 209 -0.14 1.40 -9.12
C HIS A 209 0.59 2.54 -9.82
N ALA A 210 1.31 2.23 -10.91
CA ALA A 210 2.02 3.23 -11.70
C ALA A 210 1.05 4.26 -12.30
N LEU A 211 -0.08 3.80 -12.84
CA LEU A 211 -1.14 4.67 -13.34
C LEU A 211 -1.75 5.51 -12.22
N ALA A 212 -2.08 4.91 -11.08
CA ALA A 212 -2.63 5.66 -9.94
C ALA A 212 -1.69 6.78 -9.51
N GLY A 213 -0.39 6.48 -9.38
CA GLY A 213 0.63 7.47 -9.05
C GLY A 213 0.86 8.52 -10.13
N LEU A 214 0.58 8.24 -11.40
CA LEU A 214 0.67 9.21 -12.50
C LEU A 214 -0.61 10.06 -12.69
N LEU A 215 -1.76 9.59 -12.19
CA LEU A 215 -3.05 10.25 -12.36
C LEU A 215 -3.45 11.07 -11.13
N ALA A 216 -3.07 10.62 -9.94
CA ALA A 216 -3.48 11.23 -8.68
C ALA A 216 -2.32 11.97 -7.98
N PRO A 217 -2.64 13.02 -7.20
CA PRO A 217 -1.66 13.63 -6.30
C PRO A 217 -1.22 12.62 -5.22
N ALA A 218 -0.17 12.97 -4.48
CA ALA A 218 0.33 12.18 -3.37
C ALA A 218 -0.76 11.85 -2.33
N GLY A 219 -0.56 10.77 -1.57
CA GLY A 219 -1.36 10.48 -0.38
C GLY A 219 -2.70 9.80 -0.63
N ILE A 220 -2.88 9.18 -1.80
CA ILE A 220 -4.04 8.31 -2.04
C ILE A 220 -4.09 7.21 -0.96
N PRO A 221 -5.27 6.92 -0.39
CA PRO A 221 -5.42 5.81 0.55
C PRO A 221 -5.00 4.50 -0.13
N ARG A 222 -4.35 3.60 0.62
CA ARG A 222 -3.88 2.33 0.07
C ARG A 222 -5.01 1.54 -0.60
N VAL A 223 -6.20 1.51 -0.02
CA VAL A 223 -7.35 0.81 -0.61
C VAL A 223 -7.72 1.34 -2.01
N VAL A 224 -7.50 2.63 -2.29
CA VAL A 224 -7.76 3.25 -3.61
C VAL A 224 -6.66 2.89 -4.61
N ASP A 225 -5.41 2.88 -4.16
CA ASP A 225 -4.26 2.47 -4.95
C ASP A 225 -4.35 0.98 -5.35
N GLU A 226 -4.62 0.10 -4.38
CA GLU A 226 -4.86 -1.32 -4.60
C GLU A 226 -6.10 -1.58 -5.48
N ALA A 227 -7.11 -0.71 -5.41
CA ALA A 227 -8.28 -0.79 -6.29
C ALA A 227 -7.94 -0.44 -7.74
N ALA A 228 -7.07 0.56 -7.96
CA ALA A 228 -6.54 0.90 -9.28
C ALA A 228 -5.69 -0.24 -9.85
N ALA A 229 -4.79 -0.79 -9.03
CA ALA A 229 -4.01 -1.97 -9.36
C ALA A 229 -4.89 -3.16 -9.75
N SER A 230 -5.91 -3.45 -8.95
CA SER A 230 -6.86 -4.53 -9.20
C SER A 230 -7.73 -4.27 -10.45
N TYR A 231 -8.20 -3.04 -10.66
CA TYR A 231 -8.96 -2.64 -11.84
C TYR A 231 -8.17 -2.83 -13.13
N ILE A 232 -6.91 -2.39 -13.15
CA ILE A 232 -6.03 -2.54 -14.32
C ILE A 232 -5.63 -4.00 -14.55
N ALA A 233 -5.39 -4.77 -13.50
CA ALA A 233 -5.08 -6.20 -13.63
C ALA A 233 -6.25 -7.03 -14.19
N ARG A 234 -7.43 -6.45 -14.36
CA ARG A 234 -8.63 -7.08 -14.92
C ARG A 234 -8.94 -6.69 -16.36
N THR A 235 -8.15 -5.81 -17.00
CA THR A 235 -8.41 -5.39 -18.38
C THR A 235 -8.46 -6.56 -19.36
N ASP A 236 -7.79 -7.68 -19.02
CA ASP A 236 -7.76 -8.93 -19.78
C ASP A 236 -8.26 -10.15 -18.97
N GLU A 237 -9.22 -9.97 -18.05
CA GLU A 237 -9.66 -11.07 -17.18
C GLU A 237 -10.41 -12.17 -17.95
N ASP A 238 -9.82 -13.37 -18.00
CA ASP A 238 -10.45 -14.60 -18.49
C ASP A 238 -11.00 -15.47 -17.33
N ALA A 239 -11.50 -16.67 -17.66
CA ALA A 239 -12.03 -17.60 -16.65
C ALA A 239 -10.97 -18.10 -15.66
N LEU A 240 -9.70 -18.22 -16.10
CA LEU A 240 -8.60 -18.63 -15.24
C LEU A 240 -8.24 -17.50 -14.26
N ALA A 241 -8.08 -16.28 -14.76
CA ALA A 241 -7.84 -15.07 -13.98
C ALA A 241 -8.96 -14.81 -12.96
N THR A 242 -10.22 -15.05 -13.34
CA THR A 242 -11.38 -14.97 -12.44
C THR A 242 -11.27 -15.95 -11.27
N ARG A 243 -10.90 -17.21 -11.53
CA ARG A 243 -10.69 -18.20 -10.45
C ARG A 243 -9.51 -17.81 -9.56
N ALA A 244 -8.40 -17.36 -10.15
CA ALA A 244 -7.23 -16.89 -9.42
C ALA A 244 -7.53 -15.68 -8.53
N ARG A 245 -8.37 -14.75 -9.00
CA ARG A 245 -8.87 -13.61 -8.22
C ARG A 245 -9.70 -14.04 -7.03
N LYS A 246 -10.70 -14.90 -7.23
CA LYS A 246 -11.52 -15.44 -6.13
C LYS A 246 -10.65 -16.09 -5.06
N ARG A 247 -9.62 -16.83 -5.49
CA ARG A 247 -8.62 -17.41 -4.59
C ARG A 247 -7.86 -16.32 -3.83
N ARG A 248 -7.27 -15.33 -4.50
CA ARG A 248 -6.50 -14.24 -3.85
C ARG A 248 -7.35 -13.49 -2.82
N LEU A 249 -8.60 -13.17 -3.16
CA LEU A 249 -9.53 -12.52 -2.26
C LEU A 249 -9.81 -13.38 -1.00
N ALA A 250 -10.05 -14.67 -1.17
CA ALA A 250 -10.23 -15.59 -0.05
C ALA A 250 -8.97 -15.71 0.83
N LEU A 251 -7.77 -15.70 0.22
CA LEU A 251 -6.51 -15.64 0.97
C LEU A 251 -6.37 -14.34 1.76
N ALA A 252 -6.62 -13.18 1.13
CA ALA A 252 -6.56 -11.89 1.81
C ALA A 252 -7.54 -11.82 3.00
N GLN A 253 -8.76 -12.35 2.84
CA GLN A 253 -9.74 -12.46 3.93
C GLN A 253 -9.24 -13.35 5.07
N ALA A 254 -8.62 -14.50 4.75
CA ALA A 254 -8.06 -15.39 5.76
C ALA A 254 -6.91 -14.74 6.53
N LEU A 255 -6.03 -14.03 5.82
CA LEU A 255 -4.88 -13.34 6.41
C LEU A 255 -5.34 -12.15 7.28
N ASP A 256 -6.27 -11.32 6.80
CA ASP A 256 -6.87 -10.22 7.59
C ASP A 256 -7.50 -10.73 8.90
N ALA A 257 -8.22 -11.85 8.85
CA ALA A 257 -8.80 -12.43 10.04
C ALA A 257 -7.75 -12.96 11.03
N ILE A 258 -6.59 -13.44 10.56
CA ILE A 258 -5.46 -13.79 11.42
C ILE A 258 -4.83 -12.53 12.03
N GLU A 259 -4.59 -11.48 11.24
CA GLU A 259 -4.03 -10.20 11.72
C GLU A 259 -4.89 -9.59 12.82
N ARG A 260 -6.22 -9.69 12.70
CA ARG A 260 -7.19 -9.22 13.69
C ARG A 260 -7.36 -10.15 14.90
N GLY A 261 -6.70 -11.31 14.91
CA GLY A 261 -6.88 -12.32 15.97
C GLY A 261 -8.26 -12.99 15.98
N LEU A 262 -9.01 -12.92 14.87
CA LEU A 262 -10.33 -13.54 14.71
C LEU A 262 -10.23 -15.02 14.31
N SER A 263 -9.05 -15.46 13.88
CA SER A 263 -8.75 -16.85 13.53
C SER A 263 -7.79 -17.47 14.53
N GLN A 264 -8.02 -18.73 14.89
CA GLN A 264 -7.03 -19.57 15.58
C GLN A 264 -6.34 -20.58 14.65
N GLU A 265 -6.78 -20.68 13.38
CA GLU A 265 -6.21 -21.61 12.41
C GLU A 265 -4.91 -21.06 11.80
N ARG A 266 -3.87 -21.91 11.78
CA ARG A 266 -2.53 -21.63 11.25
C ARG A 266 -2.17 -22.71 10.22
N PRO A 267 -2.46 -22.50 8.93
CA PRO A 267 -2.37 -23.55 7.90
C PRO A 267 -0.94 -23.95 7.49
N THR A 268 0.06 -23.19 7.94
CA THR A 268 1.44 -23.27 7.49
C THR A 268 2.36 -23.42 8.68
N GLU A 269 3.48 -24.12 8.48
CA GLU A 269 4.52 -24.29 9.51
C GLU A 269 5.10 -22.94 9.95
N PHE A 270 5.22 -22.00 9.01
CA PHE A 270 5.68 -20.64 9.23
C PHE A 270 4.59 -19.62 8.88
N PRO A 271 4.49 -18.47 9.56
CA PRO A 271 3.55 -17.43 9.19
C PRO A 271 3.82 -16.94 7.75
N PRO A 272 2.76 -16.72 6.95
CA PRO A 272 2.88 -16.16 5.61
C PRO A 272 3.66 -14.84 5.59
N TRP A 273 4.45 -14.63 4.54
CA TRP A 273 5.30 -13.45 4.38
C TRP A 273 4.53 -12.14 4.56
N ALA A 274 3.30 -12.08 4.04
CA ALA A 274 2.42 -10.91 4.13
C ALA A 274 2.12 -10.48 5.58
N LEU A 275 1.82 -11.43 6.48
CA LEU A 275 1.56 -11.12 7.90
C LEU A 275 2.79 -10.51 8.60
N TRP A 276 3.97 -10.88 8.14
CA TRP A 276 5.22 -10.45 8.74
C TRP A 276 5.63 -9.05 8.23
N HIS A 277 5.58 -8.87 6.91
CA HIS A 277 6.20 -7.73 6.23
C HIS A 277 5.21 -6.66 5.76
N ASP A 278 3.91 -6.95 5.71
CA ASP A 278 2.90 -6.03 5.18
C ASP A 278 1.61 -6.04 6.02
N PRO A 279 1.71 -5.73 7.32
CA PRO A 279 0.59 -5.91 8.24
C PRO A 279 -0.53 -4.88 8.01
N GLY A 280 -1.78 -5.30 8.12
CA GLY A 280 -2.95 -4.43 7.92
C GLY A 280 -3.22 -4.09 6.45
N ALA A 281 -2.42 -4.60 5.52
CA ALA A 281 -2.67 -4.47 4.09
C ALA A 281 -3.79 -5.40 3.60
N GLN A 282 -4.04 -6.50 4.31
CA GLN A 282 -4.97 -7.54 3.87
C GLN A 282 -6.41 -7.03 3.77
N ALA A 283 -6.85 -6.22 4.74
CA ALA A 283 -8.14 -5.53 4.66
C ALA A 283 -8.25 -4.59 3.45
N ALA A 284 -7.15 -3.89 3.12
CA ALA A 284 -7.12 -2.99 1.97
C ALA A 284 -7.30 -3.78 0.67
N TYR A 285 -6.64 -4.93 0.51
CA TYR A 285 -6.86 -5.83 -0.65
C TYR A 285 -8.32 -6.28 -0.77
N VAL A 286 -8.96 -6.66 0.35
CA VAL A 286 -10.34 -7.12 0.35
C VAL A 286 -11.31 -6.01 -0.10
N GLU A 287 -11.15 -4.79 0.42
CA GLU A 287 -12.01 -3.68 0.04
C GLU A 287 -11.69 -3.15 -1.38
N ALA A 288 -10.42 -3.15 -1.77
CA ALA A 288 -9.96 -2.76 -3.10
C ALA A 288 -10.62 -3.58 -4.21
N GLU A 289 -10.74 -4.91 -4.03
CA GLU A 289 -11.42 -5.78 -4.99
C GLU A 289 -12.89 -5.41 -5.18
N ALA A 290 -13.58 -5.03 -4.10
CA ALA A 290 -14.96 -4.57 -4.15
C ALA A 290 -15.12 -3.18 -4.78
N ILE A 291 -14.13 -2.30 -4.62
CA ILE A 291 -14.07 -1.00 -5.32
C ILE A 291 -13.84 -1.22 -6.82
N ALA A 292 -12.86 -2.06 -7.17
CA ALA A 292 -12.55 -2.38 -8.56
C ALA A 292 -13.76 -3.00 -9.29
N ASP A 293 -14.52 -3.89 -8.64
CA ASP A 293 -15.80 -4.42 -9.15
C ASP A 293 -16.78 -3.30 -9.53
N ARG A 294 -16.91 -2.27 -8.68
CA ARG A 294 -17.78 -1.12 -8.96
C ARG A 294 -17.27 -0.29 -10.12
N TRP A 295 -15.98 0.01 -10.17
CA TRP A 295 -15.37 0.81 -11.24
C TRP A 295 -15.52 0.13 -12.61
N CYS A 296 -15.34 -1.19 -12.68
CA CYS A 296 -15.59 -1.97 -13.89
C CYS A 296 -17.05 -1.87 -14.37
N ALA A 297 -18.02 -1.79 -13.44
CA ALA A 297 -19.44 -1.75 -13.79
C ALA A 297 -19.92 -0.39 -14.32
N ILE A 298 -19.36 0.72 -13.82
CA ILE A 298 -19.86 2.08 -14.10
C ILE A 298 -19.19 2.79 -15.29
N ARG A 299 -18.19 2.16 -15.93
CA ARG A 299 -17.44 2.70 -17.09
C ARG A 299 -16.97 4.15 -16.89
N ILE A 300 -16.34 4.41 -15.76
CA ILE A 300 -15.73 5.69 -15.40
C ILE A 300 -14.24 5.71 -15.82
N THR A 301 -13.65 6.89 -16.04
CA THR A 301 -12.20 6.98 -16.21
C THR A 301 -11.49 6.64 -14.90
N LEU A 302 -10.28 6.05 -14.97
CA LEU A 302 -9.54 5.69 -13.76
C LEU A 302 -9.25 6.91 -12.87
N ALA A 303 -8.92 8.05 -13.47
CA ALA A 303 -8.64 9.29 -12.74
C ALA A 303 -9.87 9.78 -11.94
N ASP A 304 -11.04 9.79 -12.57
CA ASP A 304 -12.28 10.19 -11.90
C ASP A 304 -12.68 9.19 -10.81
N ALA A 305 -12.45 7.89 -11.05
CA ALA A 305 -12.72 6.83 -10.08
C ALA A 305 -11.87 7.00 -8.82
N ILE A 306 -10.56 7.23 -8.99
CA ILE A 306 -9.62 7.48 -7.89
C ILE A 306 -10.03 8.72 -7.12
N ALA A 307 -10.33 9.83 -7.81
CA ALA A 307 -10.70 11.07 -7.16
C ALA A 307 -11.99 10.94 -6.33
N ALA A 308 -13.03 10.31 -6.89
CA ALA A 308 -14.30 10.10 -6.21
C ALA A 308 -14.16 9.19 -4.98
N GLU A 309 -13.43 8.08 -5.11
CA GLU A 309 -13.27 7.12 -4.02
C GLU A 309 -12.37 7.68 -2.91
N ARG A 310 -11.32 8.42 -3.25
CA ARG A 310 -10.51 9.15 -2.27
C ARG A 310 -11.38 10.13 -1.48
N ALA A 311 -12.18 10.95 -2.16
CA ALA A 311 -13.05 11.92 -1.49
C ALA A 311 -14.04 11.24 -0.53
N ARG A 312 -14.59 10.07 -0.92
CA ARG A 312 -15.47 9.26 -0.05
C ARG A 312 -14.75 8.80 1.21
N ILE A 313 -13.51 8.31 1.08
CA ILE A 313 -12.73 7.80 2.21
C ILE A 313 -12.30 8.94 3.12
N ASP A 314 -11.75 10.01 2.58
CA ASP A 314 -11.31 11.17 3.37
C ASP A 314 -12.50 11.72 4.18
N ALA A 315 -13.69 11.86 3.59
CA ALA A 315 -14.92 12.26 4.30
C ALA A 315 -15.36 11.29 5.43
N ALA A 316 -15.04 10.00 5.33
CA ALA A 316 -15.33 9.02 6.37
C ALA A 316 -14.25 8.98 7.47
N THR A 317 -13.08 9.58 7.22
CA THR A 317 -11.90 9.54 8.09
C THR A 317 -11.74 10.84 8.88
N SER A 318 -12.30 11.96 8.41
CA SER A 318 -12.38 13.23 9.14
C SER A 318 -13.36 13.15 10.31
N VAL A 319 -12.87 12.70 11.49
CA VAL A 319 -13.53 12.80 12.79
C VAL A 319 -12.56 13.37 13.82
#